data_AF-A0A1B7MPL7-F1
#
_entry.id   AF-A0A1B7MPL7-F1
#
_cell.length_a   1.000
_cell.length_b   1.000
_cell.length_c   1.000
_cell.angle_alpha   90.00
_cell.angle_beta   90.00
_cell.angle_gamma   90.00
#
_symmetry.space_group_name_H-M   'P 1'
#
loop_
_entity.id
_entity.type
_entity.pdbx_description
1 polymer ?
#
loop_
_entity_poly.entity_id
_entity_poly.type
_entity_poly.pdbx_seq_one_letter_code
_entity_poly.pdbx_strand_id
1 'polypeptide(L)'
;PPSPYDRETARQRLSTFLSRTPQSKLPHHNRIAGRLNDINTPFFEHDISEVLKSAFVRTLVLPKIHSVRDLHHVSQAIRTSRAGSSTLFPIRIVASAENARSAWNLGEIASWTSEHVPDAGGTLGALLFAAEDYCADTSVIRTPSRLELLYVRPQITIAAKAFGLDAIDVVCVNYKDFDYLKDESFTLLKLILFTLHLFLRRKKLCAPQRFSTRWRLSDRGVWPRD
;
A
#
# COMPACT_ATOMS: atom_id res chain seq x y z
N PRO A 1 -19.31 15.12 -0.14
CA PRO A 1 -17.90 15.15 0.31
C PRO A 1 -17.80 15.92 1.63
N PRO A 2 -16.89 15.56 2.55
CA PRO A 2 -16.72 16.27 3.81
C PRO A 2 -16.33 17.74 3.57
N SER A 3 -16.82 18.64 4.42
CA SER A 3 -16.58 20.09 4.30
C SER A 3 -15.14 20.46 4.69
N PRO A 4 -14.63 21.65 4.32
CA PRO A 4 -13.34 22.14 4.79
C PRO A 4 -13.23 22.16 6.33
N TYR A 5 -14.33 22.46 7.02
CA TYR A 5 -14.41 22.44 8.48
C TYR A 5 -14.24 21.04 9.06
N ASP A 6 -14.82 20.01 8.42
CA ASP A 6 -14.65 18.62 8.83
C ASP A 6 -13.20 18.15 8.68
N ARG A 7 -12.50 18.62 7.65
CA ARG A 7 -11.08 18.29 7.41
C ARG A 7 -10.19 18.89 8.51
N GLU A 8 -10.41 20.15 8.84
CA GLU A 8 -9.69 20.81 9.94
C GLU A 8 -9.97 20.14 11.29
N THR A 9 -11.24 19.85 11.56
CA THR A 9 -11.65 19.14 12.77
C THR A 9 -11.00 17.77 12.87
N ALA A 10 -10.87 17.03 11.76
CA ALA A 10 -10.19 15.74 11.72
C ALA A 10 -8.71 15.85 12.07
N ARG A 11 -7.99 16.84 11.52
CA ARG A 11 -6.59 17.12 11.87
C ARG A 11 -6.43 17.40 13.37
N GLN A 12 -7.25 18.29 13.92
CA GLN A 12 -7.19 18.66 15.34
C GLN A 12 -7.48 17.46 16.26
N ARG A 13 -8.45 16.62 15.89
CA ARG A 13 -8.76 15.39 16.64
C ARG A 13 -7.58 14.42 16.62
N LEU A 14 -6.93 14.21 15.47
CA LEU A 14 -5.76 13.34 15.35
C LEU A 14 -4.60 13.86 16.20
N SER A 15 -4.29 15.16 16.08
CA SER A 15 -3.22 15.81 16.83
C SER A 15 -3.44 15.72 18.35
N THR A 16 -4.68 15.97 18.78
CA THR A 16 -5.09 15.83 20.19
C THR A 16 -4.98 14.39 20.67
N PHE A 17 -5.44 13.42 19.88
CA PHE A 17 -5.37 12.00 20.23
C PHE A 17 -3.92 11.52 20.40
N LEU A 18 -3.05 11.84 19.45
CA LEU A 18 -1.64 11.42 19.48
C LEU A 18 -0.88 12.10 20.63
N SER A 19 -1.20 13.36 20.95
CA SER A 19 -0.54 14.10 22.03
C SER A 19 -0.99 13.66 23.42
N ARG A 20 -2.27 13.26 23.58
CA ARG A 20 -2.83 12.86 24.89
C ARG A 20 -2.67 11.37 25.19
N THR A 21 -2.44 10.53 24.19
CA THR A 21 -2.34 9.09 24.39
C THR A 21 -0.91 8.73 24.81
N PRO A 22 -0.71 8.07 25.97
CA PRO A 22 0.61 7.61 26.38
C PRO A 22 1.21 6.65 25.34
N GLN A 23 2.53 6.75 25.10
CA GLN A 23 3.24 5.90 24.14
C GLN A 23 3.06 4.40 24.40
N SER A 24 2.88 3.98 25.65
CA SER A 24 2.61 2.58 26.02
C SER A 24 1.28 2.03 25.50
N LYS A 25 0.32 2.89 25.18
CA LYS A 25 -0.99 2.52 24.61
C LYS A 25 -1.02 2.63 23.08
N LEU A 26 -0.02 3.28 22.49
CA LEU A 26 0.07 3.41 21.04
C LEU A 26 0.78 2.20 20.43
N PRO A 27 0.37 1.74 19.24
CA PRO A 27 1.18 0.82 18.45
C PRO A 27 2.58 1.38 18.21
N HIS A 28 3.53 0.49 17.90
CA HIS A 28 4.84 0.93 17.43
C HIS A 28 4.69 1.92 16.27
N HIS A 29 5.50 2.98 16.22
CA HIS A 29 5.33 4.10 15.27
C HIS A 29 5.30 3.66 13.78
N ASN A 30 5.96 2.54 13.45
CA ASN A 30 5.95 1.94 12.10
C ASN A 30 4.58 1.35 11.70
N ARG A 31 3.65 1.21 12.64
CA ARG A 31 2.28 0.69 12.43
C ARG A 31 1.22 1.79 12.47
N ILE A 32 1.64 3.04 12.58
CA ILE A 32 0.74 4.20 12.57
C ILE A 32 0.89 4.90 11.22
N ALA A 33 -0.22 5.02 10.51
CA ALA A 33 -0.29 5.65 9.20
C ALA A 33 -1.32 6.79 9.19
N GLY A 34 -0.98 7.89 8.53
CA GLY A 34 -1.90 8.98 8.25
C GLY A 34 -2.28 8.97 6.77
N ARG A 35 -3.57 8.76 6.45
CA ARG A 35 -4.08 9.00 5.10
C ARG A 35 -4.36 10.49 4.92
N LEU A 36 -3.69 11.10 3.96
CA LEU A 36 -3.81 12.53 3.71
C LEU A 36 -4.90 12.83 2.69
N ASN A 37 -5.21 14.11 2.50
CA ASN A 37 -5.97 14.55 1.35
C ASN A 37 -5.15 14.41 0.05
N ASP A 38 -5.86 14.43 -1.08
CA ASP A 38 -5.28 14.43 -2.42
C ASP A 38 -4.34 15.63 -2.58
N ILE A 39 -3.19 15.39 -3.22
CA ILE A 39 -2.11 16.35 -3.44
C ILE A 39 -2.54 17.60 -4.20
N ASN A 40 -3.64 17.52 -4.96
CA ASN A 40 -4.20 18.62 -5.74
C ASN A 40 -5.19 19.48 -4.94
N THR A 41 -5.44 19.13 -3.67
CA THR A 41 -6.36 19.87 -2.80
C THR A 41 -5.61 20.92 -1.98
N PRO A 42 -6.26 22.04 -1.60
CA PRO A 42 -5.63 23.07 -0.75
C PRO A 42 -5.32 22.57 0.68
N PHE A 43 -5.74 21.35 1.03
CA PHE A 43 -5.55 20.77 2.37
C PHE A 43 -4.25 19.99 2.52
N PHE A 44 -3.65 19.56 1.41
CA PHE A 44 -2.53 18.63 1.40
C PHE A 44 -1.30 19.14 2.18
N GLU A 45 -0.85 20.35 1.89
CA GLU A 45 0.30 20.96 2.58
C GLU A 45 0.06 21.12 4.08
N HIS A 46 -1.17 21.49 4.46
CA HIS A 46 -1.54 21.59 5.88
C HIS A 46 -1.54 20.20 6.54
N ASP A 47 -2.06 19.18 5.87
CA ASP A 47 -2.02 17.81 6.40
C ASP A 47 -0.57 17.33 6.62
N ILE A 48 0.34 17.60 5.69
CA ILE A 48 1.76 17.25 5.84
C ILE A 48 2.36 17.98 7.04
N SER A 49 2.19 19.30 7.10
CA SER A 49 2.77 20.09 8.20
C SER A 49 2.24 19.66 9.57
N GLU A 50 0.97 19.25 9.68
CA GLU A 50 0.39 18.78 10.93
C GLU A 50 0.84 17.35 11.29
N VAL A 51 0.82 16.42 10.32
CA VAL A 51 1.21 15.03 10.57
C VAL A 51 2.69 14.92 10.93
N LEU A 52 3.55 15.74 10.32
CA LEU A 52 5.00 15.71 10.58
C LEU A 52 5.40 16.32 11.94
N LYS A 53 4.50 17.02 12.65
CA LYS A 53 4.73 17.41 14.05
C LYS A 53 4.76 16.20 14.99
N SER A 54 4.15 15.08 14.60
CA SER A 54 4.07 13.87 15.41
C SER A 54 5.10 12.83 15.00
N ALA A 55 6.06 12.54 15.88
CA ALA A 55 7.05 11.47 15.67
C ALA A 55 6.43 10.05 15.66
N PHE A 56 5.15 9.91 16.04
CA PHE A 56 4.42 8.64 16.07
C PHE A 56 3.96 8.18 14.69
N VAL A 57 3.66 9.12 13.78
CA VAL A 57 3.21 8.77 12.43
C VAL A 57 4.43 8.60 11.53
N ARG A 58 4.71 7.37 11.10
CA ARG A 58 5.83 7.07 10.19
C ARG A 58 5.41 6.71 8.78
N THR A 59 4.11 6.53 8.54
CA THR A 59 3.60 6.15 7.22
C THR A 59 2.59 7.17 6.71
N LEU A 60 2.77 7.67 5.50
CA LEU A 60 1.81 8.54 4.81
C LEU A 60 1.12 7.72 3.72
N VAL A 61 -0.20 7.67 3.75
CA VAL A 61 -1.01 7.06 2.68
C VAL A 61 -1.53 8.18 1.79
N LEU A 62 -1.11 8.18 0.54
CA LEU A 62 -1.39 9.24 -0.42
C LEU A 62 -2.42 8.73 -1.43
N PRO A 63 -3.65 9.28 -1.43
CA PRO A 63 -4.64 8.93 -2.43
C PRO A 63 -4.25 9.51 -3.80
N LYS A 64 -4.76 8.90 -4.86
CA LYS A 64 -4.72 9.42 -6.25
C LYS A 64 -3.32 9.80 -6.74
N ILE A 65 -2.34 8.93 -6.55
CA ILE A 65 -1.02 9.11 -7.20
C ILE A 65 -1.15 8.66 -8.66
N HIS A 66 -0.92 9.57 -9.61
CA HIS A 66 -1.05 9.34 -11.05
C HIS A 66 0.30 9.11 -11.73
N SER A 67 1.38 9.64 -11.16
CA SER A 67 2.70 9.67 -11.78
C SER A 67 3.83 9.81 -10.76
N VAL A 68 5.06 9.63 -11.23
CA VAL A 68 6.29 9.90 -10.47
C VAL A 68 6.37 11.37 -10.03
N ARG A 69 5.88 12.31 -10.85
CA ARG A 69 5.87 13.74 -10.53
C ARG A 69 5.10 14.05 -9.25
N ASP A 70 4.02 13.32 -9.01
CA ASP A 70 3.21 13.45 -7.80
C ASP A 70 4.02 13.08 -6.55
N LEU A 71 4.84 12.04 -6.63
CA LEU A 71 5.74 11.62 -5.55
C LEU A 71 6.89 12.61 -5.33
N HIS A 72 7.44 13.21 -6.39
CA HIS A 72 8.39 14.32 -6.23
C HIS A 72 7.76 15.52 -5.52
N HIS A 73 6.52 15.88 -5.88
CA HIS A 73 5.79 16.95 -5.21
C HIS A 73 5.60 16.67 -3.72
N VAL A 74 5.17 15.45 -3.38
CA VAL A 74 5.05 15.00 -1.97
C VAL A 74 6.39 15.08 -1.25
N SER A 75 7.46 14.57 -1.87
CA SER A 75 8.80 14.59 -1.28
C SER A 75 9.26 16.02 -1.00
N GLN A 76 8.95 16.96 -1.90
CA GLN A 76 9.27 18.37 -1.74
C GLN A 76 8.42 19.02 -0.63
N ALA A 77 7.15 18.65 -0.50
CA ALA A 77 6.28 19.13 0.57
C ALA A 77 6.76 18.64 1.96
N ILE A 78 7.19 17.37 2.07
CA ILE A 78 7.81 16.83 3.29
C ILE A 78 9.09 17.60 3.63
N ARG A 79 9.96 17.83 2.63
CA ARG A 79 11.22 18.56 2.77
C ARG A 79 10.99 19.98 3.29
N THR A 80 10.00 20.67 2.71
CA THR A 80 9.64 22.05 3.04
C THR A 80 9.04 22.16 4.43
N SER A 81 8.11 21.26 4.79
CA SER A 81 7.52 21.21 6.13
C SER A 81 8.53 20.88 7.23
N ARG A 82 9.67 20.27 6.87
CA ARG A 82 10.78 19.98 7.80
C ARG A 82 11.84 21.06 7.86
N ALA A 83 11.74 22.13 7.06
CA ALA A 83 12.71 23.21 7.09
C ALA A 83 12.77 23.85 8.49
N GLY A 84 13.93 23.75 9.15
CA GLY A 84 14.11 24.25 10.51
C GLY A 84 13.64 23.32 11.64
N SER A 85 13.15 22.10 11.35
CA SER A 85 12.88 21.11 12.38
C SER A 85 14.17 20.49 12.91
N SER A 86 14.34 20.45 14.23
CA SER A 86 15.42 19.73 14.90
C SER A 86 15.18 18.24 15.03
N THR A 87 13.95 17.78 14.76
CA THR A 87 13.57 16.37 14.85
C THR A 87 13.25 15.84 13.46
N LEU A 88 14.17 15.04 12.94
CA LEU A 88 14.00 14.35 11.67
C LEU A 88 13.81 12.86 11.92
N PHE A 89 12.99 12.26 11.08
CA PHE A 89 12.71 10.86 11.17
C PHE A 89 12.24 10.29 9.82
N PRO A 90 12.55 9.02 9.52
CA PRO A 90 12.21 8.45 8.23
C PRO A 90 10.69 8.33 8.07
N ILE A 91 10.21 8.68 6.87
CA ILE A 91 8.81 8.55 6.47
C ILE A 91 8.68 7.50 5.37
N ARG A 92 7.79 6.54 5.57
CA ARG A 92 7.35 5.60 4.55
C ARG A 92 6.15 6.17 3.80
N ILE A 93 6.18 6.10 2.49
CA ILE A 93 5.09 6.53 1.61
C ILE A 93 4.37 5.28 1.09
N VAL A 94 3.04 5.32 1.14
CA VAL A 94 2.15 4.36 0.49
C VAL A 94 1.41 5.11 -0.61
N ALA A 95 1.75 4.81 -1.86
CA ALA A 95 1.12 5.44 -3.01
C ALA A 95 -0.13 4.65 -3.42
N SER A 96 -1.27 5.32 -3.46
CA SER A 96 -2.53 4.70 -3.88
C SER A 96 -2.73 4.86 -5.38
N ALA A 97 -2.84 3.74 -6.08
CA ALA A 97 -3.23 3.64 -7.48
C ALA A 97 -4.76 3.50 -7.56
N GLU A 98 -5.41 4.55 -8.06
CA GLU A 98 -6.86 4.74 -7.96
C GLU A 98 -7.51 5.12 -9.30
N ASN A 99 -6.78 5.07 -10.42
CA ASN A 99 -7.24 5.58 -11.72
C ASN A 99 -6.47 4.94 -12.89
N ALA A 100 -6.99 5.10 -14.12
CA ALA A 100 -6.40 4.57 -15.35
C ALA A 100 -4.94 4.97 -15.52
N ARG A 101 -4.62 6.25 -15.28
CA ARG A 101 -3.27 6.80 -15.47
C ARG A 101 -2.26 6.13 -14.53
N SER A 102 -2.65 5.96 -13.27
CA SER A 102 -1.84 5.28 -12.26
C SER A 102 -1.60 3.81 -12.62
N ALA A 103 -2.64 3.11 -13.08
CA ALA A 103 -2.55 1.71 -13.52
C ALA A 103 -1.60 1.55 -14.72
N TRP A 104 -1.67 2.47 -15.69
CA TRP A 104 -0.78 2.48 -16.84
C TRP A 104 0.69 2.75 -16.47
N ASN A 105 0.93 3.64 -15.51
CA ASN A 105 2.28 4.08 -15.11
C ASN A 105 2.85 3.32 -13.91
N LEU A 106 2.28 2.15 -13.52
CA LEU A 106 2.64 1.47 -12.28
C LEU A 106 4.14 1.20 -12.14
N GLY A 107 4.80 0.78 -13.23
CA GLY A 107 6.24 0.52 -13.22
C GLY A 107 7.06 1.77 -12.90
N GLU A 108 6.72 2.91 -13.50
CA GLU A 108 7.39 4.19 -13.23
C GLU A 108 7.15 4.63 -11.78
N ILE A 109 5.90 4.61 -11.31
CA ILE A 109 5.53 4.97 -9.94
C ILE A 109 6.29 4.08 -8.93
N ALA A 110 6.34 2.77 -9.18
CA ALA A 110 7.03 1.81 -8.32
C ALA A 110 8.56 2.01 -8.31
N SER A 111 9.13 2.47 -9.43
CA SER A 111 10.57 2.74 -9.56
C SER A 111 11.02 4.03 -8.88
N TRP A 112 10.08 4.87 -8.42
CA TRP A 112 10.42 6.18 -7.90
C TRP A 112 11.32 6.12 -6.67
N THR A 113 12.35 6.95 -6.70
CA THR A 113 13.23 7.24 -5.58
C THR A 113 13.22 8.74 -5.29
N SER A 114 13.13 9.11 -4.01
CA SER A 114 13.26 10.51 -3.61
C SER A 114 14.66 11.05 -3.95
N GLU A 115 14.72 12.31 -4.37
CA GLU A 115 15.97 13.06 -4.54
C GLU A 115 16.60 13.45 -3.19
N HIS A 116 15.85 13.30 -2.10
CA HIS A 116 16.28 13.63 -0.75
C HIS A 116 16.47 12.36 0.09
N VAL A 117 17.23 12.47 1.17
CA VAL A 117 17.38 11.37 2.14
C VAL A 117 16.02 10.96 2.73
N PRO A 118 15.83 9.70 3.18
CA PRO A 118 14.56 9.22 3.75
C PRO A 118 13.97 10.11 4.87
N ASP A 119 14.86 10.74 5.65
CA ASP A 119 14.52 11.64 6.76
C ASP A 119 14.12 13.04 6.30
N ALA A 120 14.18 13.33 5.00
CA ALA A 120 13.86 14.63 4.41
C ALA A 120 12.80 14.54 3.31
N GLY A 121 12.80 13.49 2.48
CA GLY A 121 11.86 13.32 1.37
C GLY A 121 10.97 12.08 1.45
N GLY A 122 11.20 11.21 2.43
CA GLY A 122 10.50 9.94 2.56
C GLY A 122 10.99 8.86 1.59
N THR A 123 10.39 7.68 1.70
CA THR A 123 10.73 6.51 0.87
C THR A 123 9.46 5.79 0.49
N LEU A 124 9.27 5.50 -0.79
CA LEU A 124 8.15 4.68 -1.24
C LEU A 124 8.31 3.27 -0.68
N GLY A 125 7.29 2.82 0.05
CA GLY A 125 7.30 1.54 0.73
C GLY A 125 6.26 0.56 0.19
N ALA A 126 5.13 1.07 -0.29
CA ALA A 126 4.06 0.22 -0.77
C ALA A 126 3.25 0.88 -1.88
N LEU A 127 2.64 0.06 -2.72
CA LEU A 127 1.56 0.43 -3.62
C LEU A 127 0.24 -0.09 -3.03
N LEU A 128 -0.77 0.77 -3.00
CA LEU A 128 -2.12 0.44 -2.57
C LEU A 128 -3.06 0.47 -3.78
N PHE A 129 -3.94 -0.52 -3.92
CA PHE A 129 -4.97 -0.51 -4.94
C PHE A 129 -6.32 -0.07 -4.39
N ALA A 130 -6.83 1.08 -4.82
CA ALA A 130 -8.18 1.51 -4.50
C ALA A 130 -9.14 1.17 -5.65
N ALA A 131 -9.70 -0.04 -5.62
CA ALA A 131 -10.55 -0.53 -6.71
C ALA A 131 -11.82 0.29 -6.93
N GLU A 132 -12.46 0.84 -5.89
CA GLU A 132 -13.69 1.62 -6.06
C GLU A 132 -13.44 2.90 -6.85
N ASP A 133 -12.41 3.65 -6.46
CA ASP A 133 -12.01 4.86 -7.16
C ASP A 133 -11.51 4.54 -8.59
N TYR A 134 -10.80 3.43 -8.77
CA TYR A 134 -10.38 2.96 -10.09
C TYR A 134 -11.58 2.62 -11.00
N CYS A 135 -12.57 1.90 -10.48
CA CYS A 135 -13.79 1.58 -11.21
C CYS A 135 -14.55 2.84 -11.61
N ALA A 136 -14.66 3.81 -10.69
CA ALA A 136 -15.30 5.10 -10.96
C ALA A 136 -14.57 5.89 -12.06
N ASP A 137 -13.23 5.92 -12.05
CA ASP A 137 -12.41 6.61 -13.04
C ASP A 137 -12.47 5.94 -14.43
N THR A 138 -12.46 4.59 -14.46
CA THR A 138 -12.44 3.80 -15.70
C THR A 138 -13.82 3.48 -16.27
N SER A 139 -14.89 3.93 -15.62
CA SER A 139 -16.27 3.55 -15.95
C SER A 139 -16.50 2.03 -15.95
N VAL A 140 -15.72 1.30 -15.16
CA VAL A 140 -15.85 -0.14 -14.97
C VAL A 140 -16.88 -0.39 -13.87
N ILE A 141 -17.85 -1.26 -14.14
CA ILE A 141 -18.85 -1.65 -13.13
C ILE A 141 -18.28 -2.79 -12.30
N ARG A 142 -18.16 -2.58 -10.98
CA ARG A 142 -17.67 -3.61 -10.06
C ARG A 142 -18.67 -4.76 -9.98
N THR A 143 -18.18 -5.97 -10.16
CA THR A 143 -18.98 -7.20 -10.06
C THR A 143 -18.54 -8.06 -8.88
N PRO A 144 -19.41 -8.94 -8.34
CA PRO A 144 -18.99 -9.91 -7.33
C PRO A 144 -17.88 -10.85 -7.82
N SER A 145 -17.78 -11.07 -9.13
CA SER A 145 -16.75 -11.92 -9.74
C SER A 145 -15.35 -11.30 -9.68
N ARG A 146 -15.27 -9.95 -9.65
CA ARG A 146 -14.03 -9.17 -9.65
C ARG A 146 -13.13 -9.45 -10.87
N LEU A 147 -13.67 -10.07 -11.92
CA LEU A 147 -12.94 -10.42 -13.15
C LEU A 147 -12.44 -9.17 -13.88
N GLU A 148 -13.21 -8.09 -13.79
CA GLU A 148 -12.86 -6.78 -14.35
C GLU A 148 -11.58 -6.18 -13.75
N LEU A 149 -11.18 -6.62 -12.55
CA LEU A 149 -9.97 -6.17 -11.87
C LEU A 149 -8.76 -7.07 -12.09
N LEU A 150 -8.90 -8.16 -12.86
CA LEU A 150 -7.82 -9.14 -13.11
C LEU A 150 -6.65 -8.55 -13.87
N TYR A 151 -6.86 -7.48 -14.62
CA TYR A 151 -5.77 -6.80 -15.31
C TYR A 151 -4.90 -6.00 -14.32
N VAL A 152 -5.52 -5.17 -13.48
CA VAL A 152 -4.78 -4.20 -12.64
C VAL A 152 -4.25 -4.81 -11.34
N ARG A 153 -5.01 -5.69 -10.68
CA ARG A 153 -4.60 -6.27 -9.37
C ARG A 153 -3.24 -7.00 -9.42
N PRO A 154 -2.98 -7.89 -10.40
CA PRO A 154 -1.69 -8.55 -10.52
C PRO A 154 -0.58 -7.57 -10.91
N GLN A 155 -0.87 -6.58 -11.76
CA GLN A 155 0.12 -5.59 -12.18
C GLN A 155 0.65 -4.77 -11.01
N ILE A 156 -0.20 -4.37 -10.07
CA ILE A 156 0.22 -3.67 -8.85
C ILE A 156 1.17 -4.52 -8.04
N THR A 157 0.87 -5.81 -7.91
CA THR A 157 1.74 -6.74 -7.18
C THR A 157 3.08 -6.94 -7.89
N ILE A 158 3.06 -7.14 -9.22
CA ILE A 158 4.26 -7.33 -10.02
C ILE A 158 5.15 -6.08 -9.93
N ALA A 159 4.59 -4.89 -10.13
CA ALA A 159 5.31 -3.63 -10.02
C ALA A 159 5.89 -3.43 -8.61
N ALA A 160 5.09 -3.64 -7.56
CA ALA A 160 5.58 -3.55 -6.19
C ALA A 160 6.74 -4.52 -5.93
N LYS A 161 6.61 -5.79 -6.32
CA LYS A 161 7.66 -6.80 -6.11
C LYS A 161 8.91 -6.56 -6.94
N ALA A 162 8.78 -6.05 -8.16
CA ALA A 162 9.93 -5.70 -9.01
C ALA A 162 10.87 -4.67 -8.34
N PHE A 163 10.32 -3.78 -7.50
CA PHE A 163 11.08 -2.74 -6.81
C PHE A 163 11.18 -2.95 -5.29
N GLY A 164 10.89 -4.16 -4.80
CA GLY A 164 11.02 -4.49 -3.37
C GLY A 164 9.99 -3.79 -2.45
N LEU A 165 8.87 -3.32 -3.01
CA LEU A 165 7.78 -2.68 -2.29
C LEU A 165 6.75 -3.71 -1.79
N ASP A 166 5.95 -3.29 -0.82
CA ASP A 166 4.74 -4.02 -0.43
C ASP A 166 3.60 -3.73 -1.42
N ALA A 167 2.71 -4.71 -1.61
CA ALA A 167 1.48 -4.54 -2.36
C ALA A 167 0.30 -4.67 -1.38
N ILE A 168 -0.56 -3.64 -1.35
CA ILE A 168 -1.77 -3.59 -0.53
C ILE A 168 -2.96 -3.67 -1.47
N ASP A 169 -3.80 -4.67 -1.28
CA ASP A 169 -4.96 -4.92 -2.12
C ASP A 169 -6.18 -4.07 -1.74
N VAL A 170 -7.24 -4.25 -2.52
CA VAL A 170 -8.54 -3.61 -2.36
C VAL A 170 -9.08 -3.68 -0.94
N VAL A 171 -9.78 -2.62 -0.55
CA VAL A 171 -10.59 -2.60 0.67
C VAL A 171 -11.79 -3.53 0.49
N CYS A 172 -11.94 -4.50 1.39
CA CYS A 172 -13.16 -5.30 1.51
C CYS A 172 -14.26 -4.47 2.20
N VAL A 173 -15.25 -4.04 1.43
CA VAL A 173 -16.37 -3.24 1.96
C VAL A 173 -17.24 -4.08 2.89
N ASN A 174 -17.47 -5.34 2.55
CA ASN A 174 -18.27 -6.27 3.36
C ASN A 174 -17.41 -7.06 4.37
N TYR A 175 -16.59 -6.36 5.14
CA TYR A 175 -15.67 -6.97 6.12
C TYR A 175 -16.37 -7.73 7.26
N LYS A 176 -17.68 -7.52 7.45
CA LYS A 176 -18.48 -8.22 8.47
C LYS A 176 -18.89 -9.63 8.04
N ASP A 177 -18.92 -9.88 6.73
CA ASP A 177 -19.11 -11.21 6.19
C ASP A 177 -17.75 -11.90 6.08
N PHE A 178 -17.48 -12.79 7.03
CA PHE A 178 -16.20 -13.49 7.10
C PHE A 178 -15.93 -14.38 5.90
N ASP A 179 -16.96 -14.95 5.28
CA ASP A 179 -16.77 -15.84 4.13
C ASP A 179 -16.52 -15.03 2.86
N TYR A 180 -17.21 -13.89 2.71
CA TYR A 180 -16.88 -12.90 1.68
C TYR A 180 -15.45 -12.35 1.83
N LEU A 181 -15.06 -11.96 3.05
CA LEU A 181 -13.72 -11.44 3.34
C LEU A 181 -12.63 -12.48 3.04
N LYS A 182 -12.86 -13.74 3.40
CA LYS A 182 -11.96 -14.85 3.05
C LYS A 182 -11.88 -14.99 1.54
N ASP A 183 -13.01 -15.07 0.84
CA ASP A 183 -13.04 -15.22 -0.62
C ASP A 183 -12.26 -14.09 -1.33
N GLU A 184 -12.48 -12.84 -0.94
CA GLU A 184 -11.81 -11.68 -1.53
C GLU A 184 -10.29 -11.71 -1.29
N SER A 185 -9.88 -12.09 -0.07
CA SER A 185 -8.47 -12.25 0.30
C SER A 185 -7.81 -13.44 -0.42
N PHE A 186 -8.49 -14.58 -0.53
CA PHE A 186 -7.96 -15.80 -1.13
C PHE A 186 -7.92 -15.74 -2.66
N THR A 187 -8.87 -15.07 -3.30
CA THR A 187 -8.88 -14.90 -4.76
C THR A 187 -7.60 -14.19 -5.22
N LEU A 188 -7.19 -13.16 -4.48
CA LEU A 188 -5.97 -12.42 -4.79
C LEU A 188 -4.70 -13.25 -4.51
N LEU A 189 -4.69 -13.98 -3.38
CA LEU A 189 -3.61 -14.92 -3.07
C LEU A 189 -3.46 -15.96 -4.18
N LYS A 190 -4.54 -16.55 -4.71
CA LYS A 190 -4.46 -17.54 -5.79
C LYS A 190 -3.90 -16.98 -7.10
N LEU A 191 -4.19 -15.71 -7.43
CA LEU A 191 -3.67 -15.03 -8.62
C LEU A 191 -2.18 -14.68 -8.51
N ILE A 192 -1.71 -14.32 -7.31
CA ILE A 192 -0.31 -13.91 -7.06
C ILE A 192 0.58 -15.10 -6.68
N LEU A 193 0.05 -16.10 -5.96
CA LEU A 193 0.82 -17.27 -5.48
C LEU A 193 1.23 -18.24 -6.59
N PHE A 194 0.83 -18.02 -7.85
CA PHE A 194 1.46 -18.75 -8.95
C PHE A 194 2.96 -18.38 -9.12
N THR A 195 3.42 -17.29 -8.47
CA THR A 195 4.84 -16.87 -8.48
C THR A 195 5.47 -16.81 -7.08
N LEU A 196 4.86 -17.36 -6.02
CA LEU A 196 5.51 -17.43 -4.72
C LEU A 196 5.18 -18.72 -3.96
N HIS A 197 5.84 -19.81 -4.32
CA HIS A 197 5.92 -21.00 -3.49
C HIS A 197 6.83 -20.76 -2.26
N LEU A 198 6.50 -19.78 -1.40
CA LEU A 198 7.24 -19.54 -0.16
C LEU A 198 6.49 -18.70 0.89
N PHE A 199 5.29 -19.07 1.34
CA PHE A 199 4.82 -18.67 2.69
C PHE A 199 3.63 -19.47 3.26
N LEU A 200 3.65 -20.81 3.17
CA LEU A 200 2.76 -21.67 3.97
C LEU A 200 3.53 -22.76 4.73
N ARG A 201 4.69 -22.41 5.29
CA ARG A 201 5.31 -23.17 6.38
C ARG A 201 5.69 -22.23 7.52
N ARG A 202 4.71 -21.95 8.39
CA ARG A 202 4.80 -22.03 9.87
C ARG A 202 3.64 -21.25 10.52
N LYS A 203 2.52 -21.93 10.75
CA LYS A 203 2.01 -22.29 12.09
C LYS A 203 0.59 -22.88 11.99
N LYS A 204 0.52 -24.20 12.23
CA LYS A 204 -0.53 -24.93 12.94
C LYS A 204 -2.00 -24.65 12.55
N LEU A 205 -2.50 -25.40 11.56
CA LEU A 205 -3.82 -26.03 11.69
C LEU A 205 -3.56 -27.50 12.06
N CYS A 206 -3.93 -27.88 13.28
CA CYS A 206 -3.89 -29.25 13.77
C CYS A 206 -4.95 -30.10 13.06
N ALA A 207 -4.53 -31.10 12.28
CA ALA A 207 -5.08 -32.46 12.25
C ALA A 207 -4.21 -33.33 11.33
N PRO A 208 -3.84 -34.57 11.70
CA PRO A 208 -2.94 -35.40 10.91
C PRO A 208 -3.73 -36.24 9.90
N GLN A 209 -3.61 -35.93 8.61
CA GLN A 209 -3.81 -36.95 7.58
C GLN A 209 -2.47 -37.22 6.92
N ARG A 210 -1.93 -38.42 7.18
CA ARG A 210 -0.74 -38.96 6.55
C ARG A 210 -1.04 -39.17 5.06
N PHE A 211 -0.44 -38.36 4.19
CA PHE A 211 -0.27 -38.73 2.78
C PHE A 211 1.19 -39.10 2.53
N SER A 212 1.40 -40.36 2.16
CA SER A 212 2.67 -40.97 1.81
C SER A 212 3.20 -40.39 0.50
N THR A 213 4.33 -39.69 0.55
CA THR A 213 5.08 -39.26 -0.64
C THR A 213 5.99 -40.40 -1.13
N ARG A 214 5.65 -41.01 -2.27
CA ARG A 214 6.61 -41.76 -3.09
C ARG A 214 6.40 -41.35 -4.54
N TRP A 215 7.17 -40.36 -5.00
CA TRP A 215 7.31 -40.05 -6.43
C TRP A 215 8.68 -40.55 -6.88
N ARG A 216 8.63 -41.46 -7.85
CA ARG A 216 9.76 -42.11 -8.50
C ARG A 216 10.18 -41.19 -9.65
N LEU A 217 11.38 -40.64 -9.62
CA LEU A 217 11.97 -39.93 -10.75
C LEU A 217 12.24 -40.95 -11.86
N SER A 218 11.66 -40.74 -13.05
CA SER A 218 12.04 -41.50 -14.24
C SER A 218 13.19 -40.79 -14.93
N ASP A 219 14.38 -41.38 -14.84
CA ASP A 219 15.54 -41.02 -15.67
C ASP A 219 15.22 -41.31 -17.13
N ARG A 220 15.25 -40.28 -17.98
CA ARG A 220 15.67 -40.37 -19.38
C ARG A 220 15.82 -38.96 -19.97
N GLY A 221 17.05 -38.60 -20.32
CA GLY A 221 17.37 -37.34 -20.99
C GLY A 221 18.88 -37.10 -21.07
N VAL A 222 19.58 -38.00 -21.75
CA VAL A 222 21.01 -37.88 -22.10
C VAL A 222 21.16 -36.76 -23.14
N TRP A 223 22.03 -35.79 -22.89
CA TRP A 223 22.50 -34.83 -23.90
C TRP A 223 23.66 -35.44 -24.69
N PRO A 224 23.67 -35.41 -26.03
CA PRO A 224 24.88 -35.71 -26.78
C PRO A 224 25.81 -34.49 -26.79
N ARG A 225 27.09 -34.75 -26.51
CA ARG A 225 28.19 -33.86 -26.88
C ARG A 225 28.52 -34.16 -28.34
N ASP A 226 28.66 -33.12 -29.13
CA ASP A 226 29.85 -32.79 -29.94
C ASP A 226 29.77 -31.29 -30.31
#